data_AF-A0A941M8Q1-F1
#
_entry.id   AF-A0A941M8Q1-F1
#
_cell.length_a   1.000
_cell.length_b   1.000
_cell.length_c   1.000
_cell.angle_alpha   90.00
_cell.angle_beta   90.00
_cell.angle_gamma   90.00
#
_symmetry.space_group_name_H-M   'P 1'
#
loop_
_entity.id
_entity.type
_entity.pdbx_description
1 polymer ?
#
loop_
_entity_poly.entity_id
_entity_poly.type
_entity_poly.pdbx_seq_one_letter_code
_entity_poly.pdbx_strand_id
1 'polypeptide(L)'
;MLELIKAGGWPMIPLLLLTVAGLAIVVERFWSLRRDRVMPPGLGDEVRTWVARGNALEPSHIESLRATSPLGALLAAELDVRHRSREIIRERVEDVGRHLVHRMERFLNSLGTIAAAGPLLGLFGTVV
;
A
#
# COMPACT_ATOMS: atom_id res chain seq x y z
N MET A 1 -20.25 -27.76 -10.49
CA MET A 1 -19.04 -26.90 -10.62
C MET A 1 -18.12 -27.42 -11.71
N LEU A 2 -17.56 -28.64 -11.60
CA LEU A 2 -16.69 -29.21 -12.65
C LEU A 2 -17.37 -29.35 -14.02
N GLU A 3 -18.65 -29.74 -14.06
CA GLU A 3 -19.44 -29.78 -15.30
C GLU A 3 -19.65 -28.39 -15.92
N LEU A 4 -19.77 -27.34 -15.10
CA LEU A 4 -19.93 -25.95 -15.58
C LEU A 4 -18.62 -25.40 -16.15
N ILE A 5 -17.48 -25.78 -15.54
CA ILE A 5 -16.14 -25.42 -16.03
C ILE A 5 -15.85 -26.13 -17.36
N LYS A 6 -16.28 -27.39 -17.52
CA LYS A 6 -16.17 -28.11 -18.80
C LYS A 6 -17.09 -27.52 -19.88
N ALA A 7 -18.30 -27.11 -19.50
CA ALA A 7 -19.26 -26.50 -20.43
C ALA A 7 -18.83 -25.09 -20.92
N GLY A 8 -18.11 -24.33 -20.10
CA GLY A 8 -17.65 -22.97 -20.44
C GLY A 8 -16.43 -22.89 -21.37
N GLY A 9 -15.90 -24.03 -21.84
CA GLY A 9 -14.84 -24.08 -22.85
C GLY A 9 -13.50 -23.46 -22.43
N TRP A 10 -12.64 -23.18 -23.42
CA TRP A 10 -11.32 -22.58 -23.23
C TRP A 10 -11.31 -21.23 -22.46
N PRO A 11 -12.31 -20.31 -22.61
CA PRO A 11 -12.34 -19.03 -21.91
C PRO A 11 -12.41 -19.13 -20.39
N MET A 12 -12.76 -20.30 -19.83
CA MET A 12 -12.73 -20.53 -18.39
C MET A 12 -11.32 -20.48 -17.78
N ILE A 13 -10.29 -20.81 -18.57
CA ILE A 13 -8.89 -20.83 -18.10
C ILE A 13 -8.41 -19.42 -17.68
N PRO A 14 -8.48 -18.38 -18.53
CA PRO A 14 -8.08 -17.03 -18.11
C PRO A 14 -8.94 -16.48 -16.96
N LEU A 15 -10.22 -16.85 -16.91
CA LEU A 15 -11.13 -16.39 -15.85
C LEU A 15 -10.78 -17.01 -14.48
N LEU A 16 -10.40 -18.28 -14.45
CA LEU A 16 -9.88 -18.95 -13.26
C LEU A 16 -8.56 -18.30 -12.80
N LEU A 17 -7.65 -18.01 -13.74
CA LEU A 17 -6.38 -17.34 -13.43
C LEU A 17 -6.60 -15.95 -12.82
N LEU A 18 -7.52 -15.15 -13.38
CA LEU A 18 -7.88 -13.85 -12.84
C LEU A 18 -8.47 -13.93 -11.43
N THR A 19 -9.22 -14.99 -11.13
CA THR A 19 -9.79 -15.22 -9.80
C THR A 19 -8.70 -15.50 -8.77
N VAL A 20 -7.76 -16.40 -9.09
CA VAL A 20 -6.62 -16.71 -8.22
C VAL A 20 -5.74 -15.47 -8.02
N ALA A 21 -5.43 -14.74 -9.09
CA ALA A 21 -4.63 -13.51 -9.03
C ALA A 21 -5.33 -12.41 -8.20
N GLY A 22 -6.62 -12.20 -8.41
CA GLY A 22 -7.42 -11.24 -7.66
C GLY A 22 -7.46 -11.58 -6.17
N LEU A 23 -7.70 -12.85 -5.82
CA LEU A 23 -7.70 -13.29 -4.44
C LEU A 23 -6.33 -13.11 -3.77
N ALA A 24 -5.24 -13.44 -4.47
CA ALA A 24 -3.88 -13.24 -3.97
C ALA A 24 -3.60 -11.76 -3.66
N ILE A 25 -4.01 -10.84 -4.54
CA ILE A 25 -3.89 -9.39 -4.31
C ILE A 25 -4.73 -8.96 -3.10
N VAL A 26 -5.98 -9.39 -3.01
CA VAL A 26 -6.87 -9.03 -1.89
C VAL A 26 -6.28 -9.45 -0.55
N VAL A 27 -5.79 -10.69 -0.46
CA VAL A 27 -5.19 -11.24 0.75
C VAL A 27 -3.89 -10.49 1.13
N GLU A 28 -3.02 -10.24 0.15
CA GLU A 28 -1.77 -9.49 0.38
C GLU A 28 -2.07 -8.05 0.85
N ARG A 29 -2.99 -7.34 0.17
CA ARG A 29 -3.41 -5.98 0.54
C ARG A 29 -4.08 -5.93 1.90
N PHE A 30 -4.92 -6.93 2.22
CA PHE A 30 -5.58 -7.02 3.52
C PHE A 30 -4.57 -7.07 4.66
N TRP A 31 -3.42 -7.74 4.49
CA TRP A 31 -2.35 -7.76 5.50
C TRP A 31 -1.44 -6.53 5.45
N SER A 32 -1.08 -6.01 4.27
CA SER A 32 -0.14 -4.89 4.15
C SER A 32 -0.74 -3.54 4.51
N LEU A 33 -2.04 -3.33 4.26
CA LEU A 33 -2.75 -2.08 4.56
C LEU A 33 -3.37 -2.03 5.97
N ARG A 34 -3.08 -3.02 6.83
CA ARG A 34 -3.55 -2.99 8.22
C ARG A 34 -3.04 -1.74 8.94
N ARG A 35 -3.93 -1.10 9.69
CA ARG A 35 -3.63 0.12 10.46
C ARG A 35 -2.40 -0.04 11.33
N ASP A 36 -2.25 -1.17 12.02
CA ASP A 36 -1.11 -1.46 12.89
C ASP A 36 0.24 -1.46 12.16
N ARG A 37 0.26 -1.77 10.86
CA ARG A 37 1.48 -1.76 10.03
C ARG A 37 1.71 -0.43 9.33
N VAL A 38 0.64 0.25 8.92
CA VAL A 38 0.73 1.54 8.21
C VAL A 38 0.97 2.68 9.18
N MET A 39 0.21 2.69 10.27
CA MET A 39 0.13 3.76 11.26
C MET A 39 0.05 3.14 12.67
N PRO A 40 1.17 2.61 13.17
CA PRO A 40 1.22 1.99 14.49
C PRO A 40 0.66 2.94 15.57
N PRO A 41 -0.20 2.46 16.47
CA PRO A 41 -0.78 3.29 17.51
C PRO A 41 0.33 3.87 18.41
N GLY A 42 0.24 5.16 18.74
CA GLY A 42 1.18 5.83 19.63
C GLY A 42 2.51 6.27 18.99
N LEU A 43 2.83 5.86 17.74
CA LEU A 43 4.09 6.24 17.09
C LEU A 43 4.29 7.77 17.01
N GLY A 44 3.21 8.50 16.74
CA GLY A 44 3.27 9.98 16.69
C GLY A 44 3.53 10.60 18.07
N ASP A 45 2.94 10.06 19.13
CA ASP A 45 3.17 10.53 20.50
C ASP A 45 4.58 10.21 20.99
N GLU A 46 5.07 9.03 20.62
CA GLU A 46 6.42 8.57 20.90
C GLU A 46 7.47 9.49 20.25
N VAL A 47 7.32 9.77 18.95
CA VAL A 47 8.22 10.69 18.22
C VAL A 47 8.16 12.10 18.81
N ARG A 48 6.99 12.63 19.16
CA ARG A 48 6.87 13.92 19.86
C ARG A 48 7.64 13.93 21.18
N THR A 49 7.52 12.87 21.97
CA THR A 49 8.21 12.72 23.25
C THR A 49 9.72 12.66 23.05
N TRP A 50 10.18 11.96 22.01
CA TRP A 50 11.60 11.86 21.68
C TRP A 50 12.22 13.20 21.28
N VAL A 51 11.51 13.97 20.45
CA VAL A 51 11.94 15.31 20.04
C VAL A 51 12.00 16.25 21.25
N ALA A 52 11.00 16.20 22.12
CA ALA A 52 10.95 17.03 23.34
C ALA A 52 12.10 16.71 24.32
N ARG A 53 12.55 15.45 24.38
CA ARG A 53 13.64 15.00 25.25
C ARG A 53 15.04 15.17 24.63
N GLY A 54 15.14 15.57 23.36
CA GLY A 54 16.41 15.74 22.64
C GLY A 54 17.16 14.45 22.29
N ASN A 55 16.66 13.28 22.65
CA ASN A 55 17.39 12.00 22.57
C ASN A 55 17.36 11.30 21.20
N ALA A 56 16.37 11.57 20.32
CA ALA A 56 16.22 10.84 19.04
C ALA A 56 16.54 11.66 17.79
N LEU A 57 17.46 12.62 17.91
CA LEU A 57 17.95 13.40 16.76
C LEU A 57 19.19 12.77 16.09
N GLU A 58 19.64 11.64 16.62
CA GLU A 58 20.75 10.88 16.06
C GLU A 58 20.32 10.22 14.74
N PRO A 59 21.14 10.25 13.68
CA PRO A 59 20.79 9.70 12.37
C PRO A 59 20.35 8.23 12.41
N SER A 60 20.91 7.44 13.32
CA SER A 60 20.58 6.03 13.54
C SER A 60 19.12 5.81 13.98
N HIS A 61 18.61 6.67 14.88
CA HIS A 61 17.23 6.61 15.35
C HIS A 61 16.21 7.05 14.29
N ILE A 62 16.59 8.02 13.44
CA ILE A 62 15.73 8.47 12.33
C ILE A 62 15.63 7.36 11.28
N GLU A 63 16.71 6.64 11.00
CA GLU A 63 16.70 5.53 10.05
C GLU A 63 15.87 4.33 10.57
N SER A 64 15.96 4.01 11.86
CA SER A 64 15.11 2.94 12.44
C SER A 64 13.62 3.30 12.41
N LEU A 65 13.28 4.57 12.67
CA LEU A 65 11.91 5.09 12.52
C LEU A 65 11.43 4.94 11.07
N ARG A 66 12.27 5.26 10.09
CA ARG A 66 11.95 5.14 8.66
C ARG A 66 11.63 3.71 8.23
N ALA A 67 12.32 2.73 8.80
CA ALA A 67 12.13 1.32 8.50
C ALA A 67 10.90 0.68 9.17
N THR A 68 10.29 1.37 10.15
CA THR A 68 9.24 0.78 11.01
C THR A 68 7.87 0.72 10.30
N SER A 69 7.45 1.80 9.65
CA SER A 69 6.13 1.91 9.02
C SER A 69 6.09 3.05 8.00
N PRO A 70 5.09 3.09 7.09
CA PRO A 70 4.81 4.26 6.26
C PRO A 70 4.70 5.56 7.05
N LEU A 71 3.98 5.57 8.19
CA LEU A 71 3.95 6.74 9.07
C LEU A 71 5.34 7.08 9.61
N GLY A 72 6.12 6.08 10.02
CA GLY A 72 7.50 6.27 10.47
C GLY A 72 8.41 6.86 9.39
N ALA A 73 8.29 6.40 8.14
CA ALA A 73 9.00 6.98 7.01
C ALA A 73 8.61 8.44 6.74
N LEU A 74 7.34 8.80 6.91
CA LEU A 74 6.87 10.17 6.78
C LEU A 74 7.44 11.07 7.90
N LEU A 75 7.37 10.61 9.15
CA LEU A 75 7.90 11.33 10.31
C LEU A 75 9.42 11.47 10.24
N ALA A 76 10.14 10.43 9.80
CA ALA A 76 11.58 10.49 9.58
C ALA A 76 11.94 11.55 8.53
N ALA A 77 11.20 11.62 7.42
CA ALA A 77 11.41 12.63 6.39
C ALA A 77 11.13 14.06 6.89
N GLU A 78 10.15 14.24 7.78
CA GLU A 78 9.90 15.52 8.45
C GLU A 78 11.08 15.89 9.37
N LEU A 79 11.58 14.93 10.17
CA LEU A 79 12.71 15.11 11.06
C LEU A 79 14.01 15.46 10.33
N ASP A 80 14.22 14.95 9.11
CA ASP A 80 15.40 15.27 8.29
C ASP A 80 15.48 16.77 7.95
N VAL A 81 14.33 17.41 7.72
CA VAL A 81 14.23 18.83 7.32
C VAL A 81 13.72 19.74 8.44
N ARG A 82 13.66 19.24 9.69
CA ARG A 82 13.11 19.95 10.86
C ARG A 82 13.62 21.37 11.12
N HIS A 83 14.84 21.68 10.67
CA HIS A 83 15.49 22.99 10.85
C HIS A 83 15.24 23.96 9.68
N ARG A 84 14.45 23.55 8.68
CA ARG A 84 14.13 24.37 7.50
C ARG A 84 12.85 25.18 7.73
N SER A 85 12.54 26.06 6.78
CA SER A 85 11.29 26.82 6.80
C SER A 85 10.09 25.87 6.74
N ARG A 86 8.94 26.31 7.27
CA ARG A 86 7.69 25.53 7.25
C ARG A 86 7.27 25.14 5.83
N GLU A 87 7.58 25.97 4.84
CA GLU A 87 7.31 25.70 3.43
C GLU A 87 8.09 24.48 2.91
N ILE A 88 9.39 24.42 3.19
CA ILE A 88 10.25 23.28 2.80
C ILE A 88 9.81 22.00 3.54
N ILE A 89 9.47 22.11 4.83
CA ILE A 89 8.98 20.95 5.60
C ILE A 89 7.69 20.41 4.97
N ARG A 90 6.74 21.30 4.66
CA ARG A 90 5.47 20.92 4.02
C ARG A 90 5.70 20.27 2.66
N GLU A 91 6.50 20.89 1.81
CA GLU A 91 6.83 20.34 0.49
C GLU A 91 7.43 18.93 0.61
N ARG A 92 8.35 18.73 1.56
CA ARG A 92 9.00 17.43 1.77
C ARG A 92 8.01 16.37 2.25
N VAL A 93 7.15 16.72 3.19
CA VAL A 93 6.11 15.82 3.72
C VAL A 93 5.10 15.47 2.63
N GLU A 94 4.66 16.43 1.82
CA GLU A 94 3.75 16.19 0.69
C GLU A 94 4.39 15.27 -0.36
N ASP A 95 5.66 15.49 -0.69
CA ASP A 95 6.37 14.69 -1.68
C ASP A 95 6.58 13.24 -1.22
N VAL A 96 7.07 13.04 0.00
CA VAL A 96 7.21 11.70 0.58
C VAL A 96 5.84 11.04 0.75
N GLY A 97 4.84 11.79 1.19
CA GLY A 97 3.46 11.32 1.32
C GLY A 97 2.91 10.77 0.01
N ARG A 98 3.10 11.47 -1.12
CA ARG A 98 2.69 10.99 -2.45
C ARG A 98 3.36 9.67 -2.80
N HIS A 99 4.67 9.53 -2.56
CA HIS A 99 5.38 8.28 -2.82
C HIS A 99 4.89 7.12 -1.94
N LEU A 100 4.60 7.38 -0.67
CA LEU A 100 4.06 6.37 0.25
C LEU A 100 2.67 5.90 -0.21
N VAL A 101 1.77 6.83 -0.54
CA VAL A 101 0.42 6.52 -1.05
C VAL A 101 0.51 5.72 -2.35
N HIS A 102 1.31 6.16 -3.31
CA HIS A 102 1.48 5.46 -4.57
C HIS A 102 1.96 4.01 -4.37
N ARG A 103 2.90 3.79 -3.42
CA ARG A 103 3.37 2.45 -3.09
C ARG A 103 2.29 1.58 -2.43
N MET A 104 1.44 2.18 -1.60
CA MET A 104 0.30 1.50 -0.97
C MET A 104 -0.76 1.09 -2.01
N GLU A 105 -0.91 1.86 -3.08
CA GLU A 105 -1.89 1.64 -4.16
C GLU A 105 -1.44 0.67 -5.26
N ARG A 106 -0.14 0.32 -5.33
CA ARG A 106 0.48 -0.43 -6.45
C ARG A 106 -0.30 -1.64 -6.98
N PHE A 107 -1.02 -2.37 -6.12
CA PHE A 107 -1.80 -3.55 -6.54
C PHE A 107 -3.31 -3.30 -6.67
N LEU A 108 -3.80 -2.16 -6.19
CA LEU A 108 -5.21 -1.77 -6.33
C LEU A 108 -5.56 -1.46 -7.79
N ASN A 109 -4.64 -0.83 -8.53
CA ASN A 109 -4.84 -0.59 -9.96
C ASN A 109 -4.96 -1.90 -10.75
N SER A 110 -4.09 -2.87 -10.47
CA SER A 110 -4.17 -4.20 -11.10
C SER A 110 -5.46 -4.92 -10.74
N LEU A 111 -5.90 -4.84 -9.48
CA LEU A 111 -7.18 -5.39 -9.05
C LEU A 111 -8.36 -4.73 -9.79
N GLY A 112 -8.30 -3.42 -10.02
CA GLY A 112 -9.27 -2.67 -10.82
C GLY A 112 -9.32 -3.16 -12.27
N THR A 113 -8.17 -3.40 -12.90
CA THR A 113 -8.10 -4.00 -14.24
C THR A 113 -8.71 -5.39 -14.27
N ILE A 114 -8.44 -6.24 -13.28
CA ILE A 114 -9.05 -7.57 -13.16
C ILE A 114 -10.57 -7.46 -13.03
N ALA A 115 -11.05 -6.53 -12.20
CA ALA A 115 -12.47 -6.29 -11.98
C ALA A 115 -13.19 -5.80 -13.25
N ALA A 116 -12.52 -5.00 -14.08
CA ALA A 116 -13.05 -4.54 -15.36
C ALA A 116 -13.00 -5.62 -16.46
N ALA A 117 -11.93 -6.42 -16.52
CA ALA A 117 -11.73 -7.45 -17.53
C ALA A 117 -12.56 -8.71 -17.28
N GLY A 118 -12.80 -9.08 -16.01
CA GLY A 118 -13.52 -10.29 -15.62
C GLY A 118 -14.91 -10.42 -16.26
N PRO A 119 -15.79 -9.40 -16.16
CA PRO A 119 -17.11 -9.43 -16.80
C PRO A 119 -17.06 -9.55 -18.33
N LEU A 120 -16.10 -8.88 -18.97
CA LEU A 120 -15.92 -8.93 -20.42
C LEU A 120 -15.49 -10.33 -20.90
N LEU A 121 -14.59 -10.98 -20.15
CA LEU A 121 -14.20 -12.37 -20.41
C LEU A 121 -15.34 -13.36 -20.16
N GLY A 122 -16.15 -13.11 -19.12
CA GLY A 122 -17.35 -13.90 -18.86
C GLY A 122 -18.38 -13.78 -20.00
N LEU A 123 -18.64 -12.56 -20.48
CA LEU A 123 -19.51 -12.33 -21.63
C LEU A 123 -18.95 -12.99 -22.90
N PHE A 124 -17.65 -12.86 -23.17
CA PHE A 124 -17.00 -13.53 -24.30
C PHE A 124 -17.21 -15.05 -24.29
N GLY A 125 -17.09 -15.69 -23.12
CA GLY A 125 -17.34 -17.13 -22.97
C GLY A 125 -18.80 -17.56 -23.17
N THR A 126 -19.76 -16.63 -23.26
CA THR A 126 -21.15 -16.94 -23.64
C THR A 126 -21.41 -16.87 -25.15
N VAL A 127 -20.52 -16.21 -25.90
CA VAL A 127 -20.65 -16.00 -27.35
C VAL A 127 -19.89 -17.07 -28.15
N VAL A 128 -18.77 -17.56 -27.61
CA VAL A 128 -17.87 -18.55 -28.24
C VAL A 128 -18.18 -19.96 -27.74
#